data_AF-A0A1W9WSM6-F1
#
_entry.id   AF-A0A1W9WSM6-F1
#
_cell.length_a   1.000
_cell.length_b   1.000
_cell.length_c   1.000
_cell.angle_alpha   90.00
_cell.angle_beta   90.00
_cell.angle_gamma   90.00
#
_symmetry.space_group_name_H-M   'P 1'
#
loop_
_entity.id
_entity.type
_entity.pdbx_description
1 polymer ?
#
loop_
_entity_poly.entity_id
_entity_poly.type
_entity_poly.pdbx_seq_one_letter_code
_entity_poly.pdbx_strand_id
1 'polypeptide(L)'
;PKKRPAKKGGKTGAKTGITWDEERVGQLSTVFLQKLFTNMGDDVGAKVCFGTTGKGIRPNYQIEFSTQEITVFTGSGHKPLNKPLSAGAKKISQPFPQELIGSILGKR
;
A
#
# COMPACT_ATOMS: atom_id res chain seq x y z
N PRO A 1 24.93 27.70 -29.60
CA PRO A 1 24.20 26.46 -29.26
C PRO A 1 25.07 25.49 -28.45
N LYS A 2 24.73 24.89 -27.30
CA LYS A 2 23.51 24.77 -26.48
C LYS A 2 23.98 24.53 -25.02
N LYS A 3 23.39 25.31 -24.10
CA LYS A 3 22.88 24.95 -22.75
C LYS A 3 23.79 24.23 -21.72
N ARG A 4 24.11 24.95 -20.63
CA ARG A 4 24.01 24.52 -19.21
C ARG A 4 23.03 25.51 -18.53
N PRO A 5 22.45 25.30 -17.31
CA PRO A 5 22.79 24.33 -16.24
C PRO A 5 21.58 23.73 -15.46
N ALA A 6 21.86 22.82 -14.50
CA ALA A 6 21.17 22.53 -13.20
C ALA A 6 21.29 21.02 -12.88
N LYS A 7 22.13 20.53 -11.96
CA LYS A 7 22.12 20.63 -10.48
C LYS A 7 20.89 19.98 -9.81
N LYS A 8 21.08 18.77 -9.27
CA LYS A 8 20.68 18.26 -7.92
C LYS A 8 20.72 16.74 -7.95
N GLY A 9 21.80 16.12 -7.48
CA GLY A 9 21.87 15.57 -6.12
C GLY A 9 22.27 14.10 -6.31
N GLY A 10 23.40 13.62 -5.80
CA GLY A 10 23.73 13.66 -4.39
C GLY A 10 23.22 12.39 -3.75
N LYS A 11 24.10 11.38 -3.72
CA LYS A 11 24.25 10.35 -2.69
C LYS A 11 23.08 9.41 -2.36
N THR A 12 23.53 8.25 -1.89
CA THR A 12 22.96 7.37 -0.86
C THR A 12 22.21 6.17 -1.42
N GLY A 13 22.74 4.97 -1.12
CA GLY A 13 22.13 3.68 -1.44
C GLY A 13 20.63 3.71 -1.20
N ALA A 14 19.86 3.55 -2.28
CA ALA A 14 18.44 3.44 -2.20
C ALA A 14 18.14 2.16 -1.42
N LYS A 15 17.81 2.30 -0.13
CA LYS A 15 17.20 1.21 0.66
C LYS A 15 16.03 0.68 -0.16
N THR A 16 16.23 -0.46 -0.82
CA THR A 16 15.25 -1.15 -1.67
C THR A 16 14.03 -1.39 -0.80
N GLY A 17 12.99 -0.56 -0.99
CA GLY A 17 11.70 -0.79 -0.35
C GLY A 17 11.13 -2.12 -0.85
N ILE A 18 10.26 -2.73 -0.06
CA ILE A 18 9.51 -3.91 -0.52
C ILE A 18 8.68 -3.50 -1.74
N THR A 19 8.96 -4.06 -2.90
CA THR A 19 8.04 -3.99 -4.04
C THR A 19 6.87 -4.90 -3.72
N TRP A 20 5.65 -4.37 -3.72
CA TRP A 20 4.44 -5.15 -3.60
C TRP A 20 3.86 -5.37 -5.00
N ASP A 21 3.70 -6.64 -5.34
CA ASP A 21 3.07 -7.17 -6.54
C ASP A 21 2.00 -8.19 -6.11
N GLU A 22 1.18 -8.65 -7.04
CA GLU A 22 0.04 -9.53 -6.75
C GLU A 22 0.48 -10.84 -6.05
N GLU A 23 1.61 -11.40 -6.47
CA GLU A 23 2.17 -12.62 -5.87
C GLU A 23 2.56 -12.36 -4.41
N ARG A 24 3.25 -11.23 -4.12
CA ARG A 24 3.59 -10.87 -2.74
C ARG A 24 2.39 -10.53 -1.88
N VAL A 25 1.37 -9.91 -2.45
CA VAL A 25 0.11 -9.68 -1.74
C VAL A 25 -0.53 -11.03 -1.41
N GLY A 26 -0.45 -12.01 -2.31
CA GLY A 26 -0.86 -13.39 -2.09
C GLY A 26 -0.07 -14.12 -0.99
N GLN A 27 1.19 -13.73 -0.76
CA GLN A 27 2.02 -14.27 0.33
C GLN A 27 1.71 -13.66 1.71
N LEU A 28 0.86 -12.63 1.78
CA LEU A 28 0.37 -12.13 3.07
C LEU A 28 -0.49 -13.19 3.75
N SER A 29 -0.55 -13.15 5.08
CA SER A 29 -1.37 -14.15 5.78
C SER A 29 -2.85 -14.00 5.41
N THR A 30 -3.54 -15.11 5.24
CA THR A 30 -4.98 -15.12 4.90
C THR A 30 -5.80 -14.30 5.89
N VAL A 31 -5.48 -14.38 7.18
CA VAL A 31 -6.15 -13.59 8.24
C VAL A 31 -5.93 -12.08 8.04
N PHE A 32 -4.74 -11.67 7.60
CA PHE A 32 -4.45 -10.27 7.33
C PHE A 32 -5.28 -9.79 6.13
N LEU A 33 -5.29 -10.57 5.04
CA LEU A 33 -6.07 -10.24 3.85
C LEU A 33 -7.56 -10.21 4.14
N GLN A 34 -8.10 -11.15 4.93
CA GLN A 34 -9.50 -11.14 5.35
C GLN A 34 -9.86 -9.88 6.12
N LYS A 35 -9.04 -9.49 7.11
CA LYS A 35 -9.26 -8.25 7.87
C LYS A 35 -9.14 -7.00 7.02
N LEU A 36 -8.19 -6.98 6.09
CA LEU A 36 -8.03 -5.89 5.13
C LEU A 36 -9.26 -5.77 4.23
N PHE A 37 -9.74 -6.88 3.67
CA PHE A 37 -10.96 -6.94 2.86
C PHE A 37 -12.18 -6.48 3.66
N THR A 38 -12.33 -6.93 4.91
CA THR A 38 -13.38 -6.45 5.81
C THR A 38 -13.30 -4.94 6.07
N ASN A 39 -12.11 -4.35 6.13
CA ASN A 39 -11.94 -2.90 6.28
C ASN A 39 -12.26 -2.12 5.00
N MET A 40 -12.20 -2.75 3.82
CA MET A 40 -12.71 -2.16 2.58
C MET A 40 -14.25 -2.13 2.58
N GLY A 41 -14.88 -3.05 3.31
CA GLY A 41 -16.33 -3.14 3.42
C GLY A 41 -16.96 -3.61 2.10
N ASP A 42 -18.08 -2.99 1.74
CA ASP A 42 -18.80 -3.28 0.48
C ASP A 42 -18.42 -2.30 -0.65
N ASP A 43 -17.37 -1.47 -0.46
CA ASP A 43 -16.94 -0.51 -1.47
C ASP A 43 -16.08 -1.18 -2.54
N VAL A 44 -16.73 -1.57 -3.63
CA VAL A 44 -16.10 -2.21 -4.79
C VAL A 44 -15.04 -1.33 -5.45
N GLY A 45 -15.17 0.00 -5.36
CA GLY A 45 -14.19 0.93 -5.89
C GLY A 45 -13.03 1.22 -4.94
N ALA A 46 -13.04 0.65 -3.73
CA ALA A 46 -11.96 0.80 -2.77
C ALA A 46 -10.66 0.16 -3.27
N LYS A 47 -9.56 0.88 -3.04
CA LYS A 47 -8.21 0.46 -3.43
C LYS A 47 -7.31 0.48 -2.22
N VAL A 48 -6.39 -0.48 -2.13
CA VAL A 48 -5.40 -0.53 -1.04
C VAL A 48 -3.99 -0.31 -1.55
N CYS A 49 -3.25 0.52 -0.83
CA CYS A 49 -1.82 0.69 -1.03
C CYS A 49 -1.07 0.17 0.18
N PHE A 50 -0.03 -0.62 -0.04
CA PHE A 50 0.81 -1.19 1.01
C PHE A 50 2.07 -0.34 1.21
N GLY A 51 2.36 0.00 2.46
CA GLY A 51 3.62 0.61 2.85
C GLY A 51 4.79 -0.33 2.53
N THR A 52 5.80 0.20 1.86
CA THR A 52 7.07 -0.49 1.57
C THR A 52 8.11 -0.27 2.68
N THR A 53 7.74 0.51 3.70
CA THR A 53 8.50 0.75 4.93
C THR A 53 8.10 -0.25 6.02
N GLY A 54 8.89 -1.29 6.19
CA GLY A 54 8.70 -2.29 7.24
C GLY A 54 9.65 -3.47 7.06
N LYS A 55 9.82 -4.28 8.11
CA LYS A 55 10.48 -5.59 8.01
C LYS A 55 9.39 -6.67 7.96
N GLY A 56 9.03 -7.15 6.77
CA GLY A 56 8.28 -8.41 6.61
C GLY A 56 6.85 -8.32 6.05
N ILE A 57 6.11 -9.43 6.22
CA ILE A 57 4.80 -9.77 5.62
C ILE A 57 3.58 -9.07 6.28
N ARG A 58 3.78 -8.01 7.05
CA ARG A 58 2.70 -7.25 7.71
C ARG A 58 2.87 -5.75 7.45
N PRO A 59 2.71 -5.32 6.19
CA PRO A 59 2.83 -3.90 5.86
C PRO A 59 1.72 -3.09 6.52
N ASN A 60 2.04 -1.87 6.95
CA ASN A 60 1.00 -0.87 7.10
C ASN A 60 0.35 -0.66 5.73
N TYR A 61 -0.95 -0.41 5.70
CA TYR A 61 -1.67 -0.22 4.44
C TYR A 61 -2.60 0.98 4.55
N GLN A 62 -3.00 1.54 3.43
CA GLN A 62 -4.04 2.56 3.36
C GLN A 62 -5.10 2.12 2.39
N ILE A 63 -6.36 2.34 2.73
CA ILE A 63 -7.50 2.12 1.85
C ILE A 63 -7.94 3.50 1.37
N GLU A 64 -7.99 3.66 0.05
CA GLU A 64 -8.59 4.78 -0.64
C GLU A 64 -9.98 4.33 -1.10
N PHE A 65 -11.01 4.88 -0.48
CA PHE A 65 -12.40 4.59 -0.78
C PHE A 65 -12.86 5.37 -2.02
N SER A 66 -13.96 4.94 -2.63
CA SER A 66 -14.59 5.61 -3.78
C SER A 66 -15.01 7.05 -3.47
N THR A 67 -15.23 7.35 -2.19
CA THR A 67 -15.53 8.69 -1.66
C THR A 67 -14.32 9.61 -1.59
N GLN A 68 -13.14 9.16 -2.04
CA GLN A 68 -11.83 9.81 -1.86
C GLN A 68 -11.37 9.91 -0.40
N GLU A 69 -12.06 9.22 0.52
CA GLU A 69 -11.59 9.07 1.88
C GLU A 69 -10.38 8.12 1.90
N ILE A 70 -9.32 8.50 2.61
CA ILE A 70 -8.12 7.68 2.77
C ILE A 70 -7.97 7.32 4.25
N THR A 71 -8.15 6.04 4.57
CA THR A 71 -7.94 5.52 5.91
C THR A 71 -6.70 4.65 5.95
N VAL A 72 -5.78 4.97 6.86
CA VAL A 72 -4.55 4.21 7.05
C VAL A 72 -4.71 3.23 8.17
N PHE A 73 -4.17 2.03 8.00
CA PHE A 73 -4.18 0.97 8.99
C PHE A 73 -2.78 0.47 9.31
N THR A 74 -2.56 0.13 10.58
CA THR A 74 -1.35 -0.57 11.01
C THR A 74 -1.33 -2.01 10.52
N GLY A 75 -0.16 -2.50 10.09
CA GLY A 75 -0.05 -3.86 9.55
C GLY A 75 -0.29 -4.99 10.56
N SER A 76 0.19 -4.83 11.80
CA SER A 76 0.00 -5.86 12.84
C SER A 76 -1.35 -5.76 13.55
N GLY A 77 -1.93 -4.56 13.61
CA GLY A 77 -3.12 -4.28 14.42
C GLY A 77 -4.40 -4.09 13.63
N HIS A 78 -4.31 -3.83 12.32
CA HIS A 78 -5.42 -3.34 11.50
C HIS A 78 -6.17 -2.17 12.17
N LYS A 79 -5.44 -1.37 12.97
CA LYS A 79 -6.01 -0.21 13.66
C LYS A 79 -5.91 1.00 12.76
N PRO A 80 -6.98 1.79 12.62
CA PRO A 80 -6.93 3.02 11.86
C PRO A 80 -5.94 4.01 12.51
N LEU A 81 -5.16 4.70 11.69
CA LEU A 81 -4.36 5.85 12.09
C LEU A 81 -4.96 7.09 11.45
N ASN A 82 -5.11 8.16 12.24
CA ASN A 82 -5.51 9.48 11.77
C ASN A 82 -4.45 10.19 10.90
N LYS A 83 -3.39 9.50 10.49
CA LYS A 83 -2.31 10.10 9.69
C LYS A 83 -2.14 9.31 8.40
N PRO A 84 -2.23 9.97 7.22
CA PRO A 84 -1.95 9.34 5.94
C PRO A 84 -0.54 8.73 5.94
N LEU A 85 -0.36 7.60 5.26
CA LEU A 85 0.95 7.03 4.96
C LEU A 85 1.61 8.02 4.00
N SER A 86 2.31 9.02 4.57
CA SER A 86 2.96 10.16 3.91
C SER A 86 2.76 10.16 2.39
N ALA A 87 1.71 10.85 1.93
CA ALA A 87 1.21 10.88 0.56
C ALA A 87 2.21 11.42 -0.50
N GLY A 88 3.49 11.54 -0.17
CA GLY A 88 4.56 12.01 -1.06
C GLY A 88 5.85 11.19 -1.00
N ALA A 89 5.90 10.07 -0.28
CA ALA A 89 7.13 9.31 -0.14
C ALA A 89 7.09 8.07 -1.04
N LYS A 90 8.21 7.79 -1.72
CA LYS A 90 8.56 6.61 -2.55
C LYS A 90 8.49 5.27 -1.78
N LYS A 91 7.45 5.10 -0.96
CA LYS A 91 7.36 4.24 0.21
C LYS A 91 6.00 3.56 0.37
N ILE A 92 5.12 3.66 -0.63
CA ILE A 92 3.87 2.90 -0.74
C ILE A 92 3.81 2.19 -2.10
N SER A 93 3.06 1.10 -2.20
CA SER A 93 2.84 0.35 -3.43
C SER A 93 1.89 1.07 -4.38
N GLN A 94 1.74 0.50 -5.58
CA GLN A 94 0.59 0.78 -6.42
C GLN A 94 -0.72 0.41 -5.71
N PRO A 95 -1.84 1.09 -6.04
CA PRO A 95 -3.15 0.74 -5.54
C PRO A 95 -3.60 -0.61 -6.10
N PHE A 96 -4.03 -1.50 -5.20
CA PHE A 96 -4.63 -2.79 -5.53
C PHE A 96 -6.15 -2.71 -5.35
N PRO A 97 -6.95 -3.11 -6.34
CA PRO A 97 -8.40 -3.09 -6.22
C PRO A 97 -8.89 -4.14 -5.21
N GLN A 98 -10.03 -3.87 -4.57
CA GLN A 98 -10.69 -4.84 -3.69
C GLN A 98 -10.87 -6.21 -4.37
N GLU A 99 -11.24 -6.24 -5.65
CA GLU A 99 -11.46 -7.47 -6.42
C GLU A 99 -10.23 -8.39 -6.45
N LEU A 100 -9.03 -7.81 -6.49
CA LEU A 100 -7.78 -8.59 -6.46
C LEU A 100 -7.60 -9.26 -5.10
N ILE A 101 -7.88 -8.54 -4.01
CA ILE A 101 -7.82 -9.09 -2.65
C ILE A 101 -8.88 -10.19 -2.48
N GLY A 102 -10.10 -9.96 -2.98
CA GLY A 102 -11.17 -10.96 -2.99
C GLY A 102 -10.77 -12.23 -3.76
N SER A 103 -10.16 -12.05 -4.92
CA SER A 103 -9.65 -13.14 -5.77
C SER A 103 -8.58 -13.98 -5.05
N ILE A 104 -7.62 -13.34 -4.39
CA ILE A 104 -6.60 -14.02 -3.58
C ILE A 104 -7.22 -14.80 -2.42
N LEU A 105 -8.28 -14.25 -1.80
CA LEU A 105 -9.00 -14.90 -0.72
C LEU A 105 -9.99 -15.99 -1.19
N GLY A 106 -10.21 -16.13 -2.49
CA GLY A 106 -11.26 -16.98 -3.04
C GLY A 106 -12.68 -16.52 -2.70
N LYS A 107 -12.86 -15.25 -2.33
CA LYS A 107 -14.18 -14.63 -2.13
C LYS A 107 -14.65 -14.07 -3.48
N ARG A 108 -15.56 -14.81 -4.12
CA ARG A 108 -16.35 -14.35 -5.27
C ARG A 108 -17.69 -13.80 -4.81
#